data_AF-A0A355PDS4-F1
#
_entry.id   AF-A0A355PDS4-F1
#
_cell.length_a   1.000
_cell.length_b   1.000
_cell.length_c   1.000
_cell.angle_alpha   90.00
_cell.angle_beta   90.00
_cell.angle_gamma   90.00
#
_symmetry.space_group_name_H-M   'P 1'
#
loop_
_entity.id
_entity.type
_entity.pdbx_description
1 polymer ?
#
loop_
_entity_poly.entity_id
_entity_poly.type
_entity_poly.pdbx_seq_one_letter_code
_entity_poly.pdbx_strand_id
1 'polypeptide(L)'
;VVPMDGYHFDNAVLGDEQLPVKGVPHTFDVEGLHHDLMRIRRADKPVAVPVFDRPLDLARAGGRLITPAHRIVIVEGNYLLLNQDPWRSLHALFDWTLFIDVDDAVLVERLVNRWLCMGQDHSGALERTHQKDMLNAALVKTSSVPPDQRWR
;
A
#
# COMPACT_ATOMS: atom_id res chain seq x y z
N VAL A 1 -11.56 -5.90 4.11
CA VAL A 1 -10.26 -5.21 3.93
C VAL A 1 -10.21 -4.61 2.53
N VAL A 2 -9.70 -3.39 2.37
CA VAL A 2 -9.40 -2.73 1.09
C VAL A 2 -7.88 -2.55 1.02
N PRO A 3 -7.18 -3.35 0.19
CA PRO A 3 -5.73 -3.26 0.09
C PRO A 3 -5.32 -2.09 -0.83
N MET A 4 -4.49 -1.19 -0.33
CA MET A 4 -3.87 -0.10 -1.11
C MET A 4 -3.12 -0.64 -2.33
N ASP A 5 -2.54 -1.83 -2.24
CA ASP A 5 -1.82 -2.48 -3.35
C ASP A 5 -2.68 -2.62 -4.60
N GLY A 6 -4.01 -2.74 -4.47
CA GLY A 6 -4.94 -2.79 -5.60
C GLY A 6 -4.93 -1.52 -6.46
N TYR A 7 -4.36 -0.43 -5.98
CA TYR A 7 -4.28 0.84 -6.69
C TYR A 7 -2.89 1.11 -7.27
N HIS A 8 -2.01 0.10 -7.41
CA HIS A 8 -0.81 0.26 -8.23
C HIS A 8 -1.21 0.59 -9.67
N PHE A 9 -0.47 1.51 -10.29
CA PHE A 9 -0.53 1.63 -11.74
C PHE A 9 0.00 0.35 -12.40
N ASP A 10 -0.60 0.02 -13.54
CA ASP A 10 -0.15 -1.10 -14.37
C ASP A 10 1.26 -0.84 -14.92
N ASN A 11 2.01 -1.91 -15.18
CA ASN A 11 3.36 -1.81 -15.74
C ASN A 11 3.38 -1.03 -17.07
N ALA A 12 2.33 -1.19 -17.89
CA ALA A 12 2.19 -0.46 -19.15
C ALA A 12 1.94 1.06 -18.96
N VAL A 13 1.41 1.46 -17.80
CA VAL A 13 1.20 2.88 -17.45
C VAL A 13 2.48 3.51 -16.89
N LEU A 14 3.24 2.77 -16.07
CA LEU A 14 4.48 3.25 -15.47
C LEU A 14 5.60 3.49 -16.49
N GLY A 15 5.64 2.67 -17.55
CA GLY A 15 6.73 2.70 -18.53
C GLY A 15 8.09 2.33 -17.95
N ASP A 16 9.11 2.33 -18.80
CA ASP A 16 10.44 1.79 -18.45
C ASP A 16 11.16 2.61 -17.37
N GLU A 17 10.85 3.90 -17.22
CA GLU A 17 11.50 4.78 -16.25
C GLU A 17 11.00 4.56 -14.81
N GLN A 18 9.69 4.35 -14.62
CA GLN A 18 9.11 4.19 -13.28
C GLN A 18 8.98 2.74 -12.83
N LEU A 19 8.97 1.79 -13.77
CA LEU A 19 8.86 0.36 -13.46
C LEU A 19 9.93 -0.14 -12.46
N PRO A 20 11.21 0.24 -12.55
CA PRO A 20 12.22 -0.17 -11.58
C PRO A 20 11.88 0.23 -10.13
N VAL A 21 11.26 1.40 -9.97
CA VAL A 21 10.87 1.96 -8.66
C VAL A 21 9.42 1.65 -8.27
N LYS A 22 8.69 0.82 -9.03
CA LYS A 22 7.31 0.40 -8.72
C LYS A 22 7.15 0.02 -7.25
N GLY A 23 6.21 0.68 -6.56
CA GLY A 23 5.98 0.55 -5.13
C GLY A 23 6.30 1.81 -4.33
N VAL A 24 6.94 2.83 -4.93
CA VAL A 24 7.08 4.18 -4.35
C VAL A 24 5.75 4.97 -4.40
N PRO A 25 5.57 6.05 -3.62
CA PRO A 25 4.26 6.71 -3.48
C PRO A 25 3.60 7.19 -4.77
N HIS A 26 4.35 7.59 -5.79
CA HIS A 26 3.80 8.12 -7.05
C HIS A 26 3.42 7.03 -8.06
N THR A 27 3.67 5.76 -7.76
CA THR A 27 3.29 4.63 -8.63
C THR A 27 1.90 4.07 -8.30
N PHE A 28 1.07 4.85 -7.60
CA PHE A 28 -0.27 4.49 -7.16
C PHE A 28 -1.32 5.51 -7.62
N ASP A 29 -2.49 4.99 -7.97
CA ASP A 29 -3.72 5.75 -8.20
C ASP A 29 -4.38 6.13 -6.87
N VAL A 30 -3.83 7.16 -6.22
CA VAL A 30 -4.34 7.67 -4.94
C VAL A 30 -5.73 8.30 -5.10
N GLU A 31 -6.01 8.91 -6.25
CA GLU A 31 -7.32 9.50 -6.55
C GLU A 31 -8.40 8.43 -6.74
N GLY A 32 -8.07 7.31 -7.39
CA GLY A 32 -8.96 6.15 -7.47
C GLY A 32 -9.28 5.58 -6.09
N LEU A 33 -8.27 5.43 -5.23
CA LEU A 33 -8.48 5.01 -3.84
C LEU A 33 -9.37 5.99 -3.08
N HIS A 34 -9.11 7.30 -3.20
CA HIS A 34 -9.93 8.35 -2.58
C HIS A 34 -11.41 8.21 -2.97
N HIS A 35 -11.69 8.07 -4.28
CA HIS A 35 -13.06 7.96 -4.79
C HIS A 35 -13.77 6.70 -4.26
N ASP A 36 -13.10 5.56 -4.23
CA ASP A 36 -13.69 4.33 -3.70
C ASP A 36 -13.93 4.41 -2.19
N LEU A 37 -13.02 5.00 -1.41
CA LEU A 37 -13.23 5.22 0.03
C LEU A 37 -14.41 6.16 0.29
N MET A 38 -14.54 7.25 -0.48
CA MET A 38 -15.71 8.15 -0.41
C MET A 38 -17.02 7.42 -0.71
N ARG A 39 -17.04 6.52 -1.70
CA ARG A 39 -18.21 5.70 -2.04
C ARG A 39 -18.52 4.70 -0.93
N ILE A 40 -17.50 4.05 -0.37
CA ILE A 40 -17.65 3.10 0.75
C ILE A 40 -18.26 3.82 1.96
N ARG A 41 -17.78 5.03 2.28
CA ARG A 41 -18.26 5.84 3.41
C ARG A 41 -19.74 6.24 3.28
N ARG A 42 -20.26 6.38 2.06
CA ARG A 42 -21.70 6.62 1.83
C ARG A 42 -22.57 5.42 2.20
N ALA A 43 -22.02 4.21 2.13
CA ALA A 43 -22.65 2.96 2.54
C ALA A 43 -24.06 2.71 1.94
N ASP A 44 -24.35 3.25 0.75
CA ASP A 44 -25.64 3.13 0.07
C ASP A 44 -25.66 1.99 -0.97
N LYS A 45 -24.52 1.69 -1.59
CA LYS A 45 -24.37 0.69 -2.65
C LYS A 45 -23.09 -0.14 -2.47
N PRO A 46 -23.04 -1.38 -3.00
CA PRO A 46 -21.79 -2.11 -3.11
C PRO A 46 -20.73 -1.35 -3.94
N VAL A 47 -19.49 -1.35 -3.46
CA VAL A 47 -18.34 -0.76 -4.14
C VAL A 47 -17.36 -1.87 -4.51
N ALA A 48 -17.13 -2.04 -5.81
CA ALA A 48 -16.12 -2.95 -6.31
C ALA A 48 -14.76 -2.24 -6.28
N VAL A 49 -13.79 -2.79 -5.54
CA VAL A 49 -12.44 -2.25 -5.40
C VAL A 49 -11.44 -3.17 -6.10
N PRO A 50 -10.33 -2.63 -6.66
CA PRO A 50 -9.31 -3.45 -7.27
C PRO A 50 -8.50 -4.26 -6.24
N VAL A 51 -7.89 -5.35 -6.69
CA VAL A 51 -6.99 -6.17 -5.87
C VAL A 51 -5.75 -6.50 -6.68
N PHE A 52 -4.58 -6.30 -6.09
CA PHE A 52 -3.31 -6.64 -6.72
C PHE A 52 -3.11 -8.15 -6.77
N ASP A 53 -2.88 -8.68 -7.96
CA ASP A 53 -2.54 -10.06 -8.20
C ASP A 53 -1.02 -10.17 -8.30
N ARG A 54 -0.36 -10.66 -7.24
CA ARG A 54 1.10 -10.74 -7.19
C ARG A 54 1.70 -11.65 -8.28
N PRO A 55 1.15 -12.85 -8.55
CA PRO A 55 1.60 -13.67 -9.68
C PRO A 55 1.53 -12.98 -11.04
N LEU A 56 0.50 -12.16 -11.29
CA LEU A 56 0.34 -11.42 -12.55
C LEU A 56 1.00 -10.04 -12.54
N ASP A 57 1.48 -9.58 -11.38
CA ASP A 57 2.07 -8.25 -11.15
C ASP A 57 1.18 -7.07 -11.60
N LEU A 58 -0.15 -7.20 -11.47
CA LEU A 58 -1.10 -6.17 -11.90
C LEU A 58 -2.29 -5.99 -10.94
N ALA A 59 -2.93 -4.83 -11.03
CA ALA A 59 -4.17 -4.53 -10.32
C ALA A 59 -5.39 -5.04 -11.09
N ARG A 60 -6.09 -6.05 -10.55
CA ARG A 60 -7.33 -6.54 -11.15
C ARG A 60 -8.51 -5.71 -10.68
N ALA A 61 -9.15 -5.01 -11.62
CA ALA A 61 -10.39 -4.27 -11.36
C ALA A 61 -11.49 -5.18 -10.78
N GLY A 62 -12.23 -4.68 -9.80
CA GLY A 62 -13.34 -5.41 -9.17
C GLY A 62 -12.95 -6.70 -8.44
N GLY A 63 -11.68 -6.85 -8.05
CA GLY A 63 -11.19 -8.03 -7.34
C GLY A 63 -11.80 -8.24 -5.95
N ARG A 64 -12.54 -7.26 -5.42
CA ARG A 64 -13.29 -7.38 -4.16
C ARG A 64 -14.51 -6.49 -4.15
N LEU A 65 -15.56 -6.92 -3.45
CA LEU A 65 -16.79 -6.15 -3.26
C LEU A 65 -16.98 -5.77 -1.79
N ILE A 66 -17.08 -4.46 -1.52
CA ILE A 66 -17.41 -3.91 -0.20
C ILE A 66 -18.89 -3.53 -0.22
N THR A 67 -19.71 -4.25 0.53
CA THR A 67 -21.16 -4.02 0.64
C THR A 67 -21.55 -3.26 1.91
N PRO A 68 -22.74 -2.63 1.97
CA PRO A 68 -23.26 -1.96 3.18
C PRO A 68 -23.38 -2.85 4.43
N ALA A 69 -23.35 -4.18 4.28
CA ALA A 69 -23.35 -5.09 5.43
C ALA A 69 -22.01 -5.07 6.21
N HIS A 70 -20.91 -4.62 5.58
CA HIS A 70 -19.62 -4.48 6.26
C HIS A 70 -19.62 -3.23 7.11
N ARG A 71 -19.81 -3.41 8.42
CA ARG A 71 -19.82 -2.31 9.39
C ARG A 71 -18.44 -1.74 9.70
N ILE A 72 -17.39 -2.53 9.47
CA ILE A 72 -15.99 -2.14 9.67
C ILE A 72 -15.23 -2.50 8.39
N VAL A 73 -14.54 -1.51 7.83
CA VAL A 73 -13.69 -1.69 6.66
C VAL A 73 -12.27 -1.31 7.04
N ILE A 74 -11.39 -2.31 7.08
CA ILE A 74 -9.95 -2.09 7.27
C ILE A 74 -9.36 -1.71 5.91
N VAL A 75 -8.67 -0.58 5.84
CA VAL A 75 -7.85 -0.18 4.69
C VAL A 75 -6.40 -0.38 5.10
N GLU A 76 -5.64 -1.15 4.33
CA GLU A 76 -4.25 -1.49 4.66
C GLU A 76 -3.30 -1.05 3.55
N GLY A 77 -2.14 -0.51 3.92
CA GLY A 77 -1.15 -0.01 2.97
C GLY A 77 -0.06 0.82 3.64
N ASN A 78 1.07 0.96 2.95
CA ASN A 78 2.25 1.64 3.49
C ASN A 78 2.07 3.16 3.64
N TYR A 79 1.33 3.79 2.73
CA TYR A 79 1.34 5.26 2.57
C TYR A 79 0.06 5.95 3.04
N LEU A 80 -0.85 5.22 3.71
CA LEU A 80 -2.17 5.74 4.11
C LEU A 80 -2.11 6.93 5.09
N LEU A 81 -0.99 7.09 5.80
CA LEU A 81 -0.72 8.20 6.72
C LEU A 81 0.40 9.14 6.24
N LEU A 82 0.87 8.97 5.00
CA LEU A 82 2.00 9.74 4.48
C LEU A 82 1.63 11.22 4.35
N ASN A 83 2.42 12.09 4.97
CA ASN A 83 2.17 13.54 5.00
C ASN A 83 2.63 14.26 3.72
N GLN A 84 2.27 13.72 2.55
CA GLN A 84 2.51 14.33 1.24
C GLN A 84 1.24 14.30 0.38
N ASP A 85 1.11 15.22 -0.56
CA ASP A 85 0.06 15.11 -1.57
C ASP A 85 0.43 14.04 -2.62
N PRO A 86 -0.55 13.32 -3.20
CA PRO A 86 -1.99 13.40 -2.90
C PRO A 86 -2.45 12.56 -1.69
N TRP A 87 -1.56 11.84 -1.02
CA TRP A 87 -1.88 10.91 0.09
C TRP A 87 -2.60 11.56 1.27
N ARG A 88 -2.24 12.81 1.62
CA ARG A 88 -2.93 13.59 2.67
C ARG A 88 -4.43 13.70 2.47
N SER A 89 -4.90 13.66 1.22
CA SER A 89 -6.33 13.72 0.91
C SER A 89 -7.14 12.55 1.50
N LEU A 90 -6.48 11.42 1.80
CA LEU A 90 -7.12 10.22 2.36
C LEU A 90 -7.33 10.34 3.87
N HIS A 91 -6.56 11.16 4.58
CA HIS A 91 -6.54 11.16 6.05
C HIS A 91 -7.91 11.43 6.66
N ALA A 92 -8.67 12.36 6.07
CA ALA A 92 -10.02 12.71 6.54
C ALA A 92 -11.07 11.62 6.30
N LEU A 93 -10.74 10.56 5.56
CA LEU A 93 -11.65 9.46 5.24
C LEU A 93 -11.59 8.32 6.27
N PHE A 94 -10.55 8.30 7.11
CA PHE A 94 -10.38 7.28 8.15
C PHE A 94 -10.98 7.75 9.48
N ASP A 95 -11.83 6.91 10.08
CA ASP A 95 -12.39 7.18 11.41
C ASP A 95 -11.41 6.84 12.55
N TRP A 96 -10.45 5.95 12.26
CA TRP A 96 -9.41 5.52 13.19
C TRP A 96 -8.22 4.93 12.45
N THR A 97 -7.01 5.21 12.93
CA THR A 97 -5.76 4.89 12.24
C THR A 97 -4.78 4.12 13.13
N LEU A 98 -4.16 3.09 12.55
CA LEU A 98 -3.18 2.22 13.22
C LEU A 98 -1.88 2.21 12.43
N PHE A 99 -0.77 2.49 13.12
CA PHE A 99 0.58 2.32 12.57
C PHE A 99 1.27 1.13 13.24
N ILE A 100 1.73 0.17 12.44
CA ILE A 100 2.53 -0.97 12.91
C ILE A 100 4.01 -0.58 12.82
N ASP A 101 4.61 -0.29 13.98
CA ASP A 101 5.98 0.18 14.12
C ASP A 101 6.90 -1.00 14.43
N VAL A 102 7.52 -1.54 13.39
CA VAL A 102 8.43 -2.70 13.48
C VAL A 102 9.87 -2.21 13.41
N ASP A 103 10.75 -2.74 14.27
CA ASP A 103 12.19 -2.44 14.23
C ASP A 103 12.81 -2.75 12.85
N ASP A 104 13.72 -1.89 12.40
CA ASP A 104 14.34 -2.01 11.07
C ASP A 104 15.06 -3.34 10.88
N ALA A 105 15.74 -3.85 11.93
CA ALA A 105 16.42 -5.14 11.86
C ALA A 105 15.44 -6.29 11.57
N VAL A 106 14.25 -6.27 12.18
CA VAL A 106 13.20 -7.27 11.98
C VAL A 106 12.57 -7.11 10.58
N LEU A 107 12.37 -5.88 10.11
CA LEU A 107 11.89 -5.62 8.74
C LEU A 107 12.88 -6.14 7.70
N VAL A 108 14.17 -5.83 7.84
CA VAL A 108 15.22 -6.30 6.93
C VAL A 108 15.24 -7.82 6.86
N GLU A 109 15.25 -8.50 8.00
CA GLU A 109 15.22 -9.98 8.04
C GLU A 109 14.00 -10.54 7.28
N ARG A 110 12.80 -10.00 7.55
CA ARG A 110 11.56 -10.45 6.89
C ARG A 110 11.57 -10.18 5.39
N LEU A 111 12.10 -9.03 4.96
CA LEU A 111 12.14 -8.63 3.55
C LEU A 111 13.16 -9.46 2.76
N VAL A 112 14.34 -9.72 3.32
CA VAL A 112 15.33 -10.62 2.73
C VAL A 112 14.73 -12.01 2.56
N ASN A 113 14.11 -12.56 3.62
CA ASN A 113 13.45 -13.86 3.55
C ASN A 113 12.34 -13.90 2.49
N ARG A 114 11.55 -12.82 2.36
CA ARG A 114 10.53 -12.70 1.31
C ARG A 114 11.15 -12.81 -0.09
N TRP A 115 12.23 -12.08 -0.37
CA TRP A 115 12.89 -12.13 -1.68
C TRP A 115 13.53 -13.49 -1.98
N LEU A 116 14.11 -14.15 -0.97
CA LEU A 116 14.62 -15.52 -1.09
C LEU A 116 13.50 -16.50 -1.44
N CYS A 117 12.35 -16.42 -0.76
CA CYS A 117 11.18 -17.24 -1.08
C CYS A 117 10.61 -16.96 -2.49
N MET A 118 10.87 -15.78 -3.05
CA MET A 118 10.53 -15.41 -4.43
C MET A 118 11.62 -15.78 -5.45
N GLY A 119 12.64 -16.55 -5.03
CA GLY A 119 13.68 -17.10 -5.90
C GLY A 119 14.86 -16.19 -6.18
N GLN A 120 15.02 -15.07 -5.46
CA GLN A 120 16.25 -14.27 -5.53
C GLN A 120 17.39 -15.00 -4.81
N ASP A 121 18.63 -14.75 -5.24
CA ASP A 121 19.80 -15.11 -4.44
C ASP A 121 19.98 -14.14 -3.27
N HIS A 122 20.91 -14.47 -2.36
CA HIS A 122 21.13 -13.67 -1.15
C HIS A 122 21.58 -12.24 -1.46
N SER A 123 22.45 -12.04 -2.45
CA SER A 123 22.90 -10.71 -2.89
C SER A 123 21.74 -9.86 -3.41
N GLY A 124 20.93 -10.41 -4.31
CA GLY A 124 19.78 -9.71 -4.89
C GLY A 124 18.67 -9.46 -3.86
N ALA A 125 18.47 -10.38 -2.91
CA ALA A 125 17.55 -10.18 -1.80
C ALA A 125 17.97 -9.00 -0.90
N LEU A 126 19.26 -8.90 -0.57
CA LEU A 126 19.81 -7.76 0.18
C LEU A 126 19.70 -6.46 -0.60
N GLU A 127 20.10 -6.46 -1.87
CA GLU A 127 20.04 -5.28 -2.72
C GLU A 127 18.62 -4.74 -2.82
N ARG A 128 17.63 -5.57 -3.16
CA ARG A 128 16.22 -5.15 -3.24
C ARG A 128 15.68 -4.68 -1.89
N THR A 129 16.06 -5.35 -0.81
CA THR A 129 15.64 -4.94 0.54
C THR A 129 16.15 -3.52 0.85
N HIS A 130 17.45 -3.26 0.67
CA HIS A 130 18.05 -1.99 1.08
C HIS A 130 17.82 -0.84 0.09
N GLN A 131 17.84 -1.11 -1.21
CA GLN A 131 17.73 -0.10 -2.26
C GLN A 131 16.29 0.19 -2.68
N LYS A 132 15.32 -0.56 -2.16
CA LYS A 132 13.90 -0.38 -2.51
C LYS A 132 12.98 -0.41 -1.29
N ASP A 133 12.85 -1.58 -0.65
CA ASP A 133 11.85 -1.76 0.41
C ASP A 133 12.15 -0.88 1.64
N MET A 134 13.41 -0.81 2.07
CA MET A 134 13.80 -0.03 3.25
C MET A 134 13.80 1.48 2.99
N LEU A 135 13.99 1.93 1.75
CA LEU A 135 13.81 3.35 1.39
C LEU A 135 12.34 3.77 1.57
N ASN A 136 11.41 2.91 1.14
CA ASN A 136 9.98 3.13 1.36
C ASN A 136 9.63 3.07 2.85
N ALA A 137 10.18 2.10 3.59
CA ALA A 137 9.96 1.99 5.03
C ALA A 137 10.47 3.23 5.79
N ALA A 138 11.66 3.72 5.43
CA ALA A 138 12.22 4.94 6.01
C ALA A 138 11.31 6.14 5.75
N LEU A 139 10.88 6.34 4.50
CA LEU A 139 9.94 7.40 4.13
C LEU A 139 8.66 7.36 4.98
N VAL A 140 8.06 6.18 5.12
CA VAL A 140 6.84 6.00 5.93
C VAL A 140 7.10 6.36 7.40
N LYS A 141 8.22 5.92 7.97
CA LYS A 141 8.55 6.19 9.38
C LYS A 141 8.85 7.67 9.65
N THR A 142 9.52 8.36 8.73
CA THR A 142 9.95 9.75 8.93
C THR A 142 8.91 10.78 8.51
N SER A 143 8.00 10.41 7.60
CA SER A 143 7.15 11.38 6.91
C SER A 143 5.65 11.11 7.05
N SER A 144 5.24 10.12 7.86
CA SER A 144 3.81 9.93 8.18
C SER A 144 3.34 10.85 9.31
N VAL A 145 2.05 11.20 9.28
CA VAL A 145 1.39 11.85 10.41
C VAL A 145 1.26 10.89 11.60
N PRO A 146 1.12 11.39 12.85
CA PRO A 146 0.82 10.53 13.99
C PRO A 146 -0.48 9.75 13.80
N PRO A 147 -0.50 8.43 14.02
CA PRO A 147 -1.74 7.65 14.04
C PRO A 147 -2.50 7.85 15.35
N ASP A 148 -3.76 7.41 15.40
CA ASP A 148 -4.52 7.31 16.64
C ASP A 148 -3.92 6.26 17.59
N GLN A 149 -3.43 5.15 17.03
CA GLN A 149 -2.68 4.13 17.77
C GLN A 149 -1.42 3.70 17.03
N ARG A 150 -0.34 3.52 17.79
CA ARG A 150 0.90 2.89 17.34
C ARG A 150 1.05 1.55 18.04
N TRP A 151 1.23 0.48 17.27
CA TRP A 151 1.51 -0.86 17.76
C TRP A 151 2.98 -1.20 17.54
N ARG A 152 3.65 -1.74 18.55
CA ARG A 152 5.03 -2.25 18.48
C ARG A 152 5.03 -3.72 18.83
#